data_AF-A0A7V4ZQM7-F1
#
_entry.id   AF-A0A7V4ZQM7-F1
#
_cell.length_a   1.000
_cell.length_b   1.000
_cell.length_c   1.000
_cell.angle_alpha   90.00
_cell.angle_beta   90.00
_cell.angle_gamma   90.00
#
_symmetry.space_group_name_H-M   'P 1'
#
loop_
_entity.id
_entity.type
_entity.pdbx_description
1 polymer ?
#
loop_
_entity_poly.entity_id
_entity_poly.type
_entity_poly.pdbx_seq_one_letter_code
_entity_poly.pdbx_strand_id
1 'polypeptide(L)'
;MTHILERLAIGDLKDLENPGKEVNSILNVAEEVEVNLPNHNYYKIPLRDGVPIPVEKMKEAVEWIQKHISSEKVLVACHYGVGRSASIIIGYLCSIGFGYNEALNFVSSKRPGVNPIPGLEDTIKRLNHKEGNIKCT
;
A
#
# COMPACT_ATOMS: atom_id res chain seq x y z
N MET A 1 1.20 5.12 12.91
CA MET A 1 1.77 4.56 11.67
C MET A 1 2.91 3.60 12.00
N THR A 2 3.25 2.70 11.07
CA THR A 2 4.36 1.75 11.21
C THR A 2 5.27 1.82 9.98
N HIS A 3 6.57 2.01 10.16
CA HIS A 3 7.52 2.02 9.04
C HIS A 3 7.81 0.59 8.56
N ILE A 4 7.53 0.34 7.28
CA ILE A 4 7.81 -0.92 6.58
C ILE A 4 9.18 -0.85 5.91
N LEU A 5 9.51 0.28 5.27
CA LEU A 5 10.84 0.62 4.79
C LEU A 5 11.23 2.00 5.34
N GLU A 6 12.47 2.44 5.14
CA GLU A 6 12.94 3.77 5.57
C GLU A 6 11.99 4.90 5.15
N ARG A 7 11.45 4.81 3.92
CA ARG A 7 10.55 5.81 3.33
C ARG A 7 9.12 5.33 3.07
N LEU A 8 8.74 4.14 3.54
CA LEU A 8 7.39 3.60 3.35
C LEU A 8 6.77 3.24 4.70
N ALA A 9 5.64 3.86 5.02
CA ALA A 9 4.86 3.57 6.21
C ALA A 9 3.45 3.08 5.86
N ILE A 10 2.93 2.20 6.71
CA ILE A 10 1.53 1.81 6.75
C ILE A 10 0.80 2.57 7.86
N GLY A 11 -0.43 3.01 7.59
CA GLY A 11 -1.26 3.67 8.59
C GLY A 11 -2.75 3.37 8.52
N ASP A 12 -3.45 3.95 9.48
CA ASP A 12 -4.90 3.89 9.66
C ASP A 12 -5.54 5.30 9.63
N LEU A 13 -6.83 5.41 9.97
CA LEU A 13 -7.55 6.69 9.98
C LEU A 13 -6.86 7.76 10.85
N LYS A 14 -6.31 7.39 12.01
CA LYS A 14 -5.66 8.37 12.90
C LYS A 14 -4.40 8.93 12.25
N ASP A 15 -3.69 8.10 11.48
CA ASP A 15 -2.51 8.52 10.72
C ASP A 15 -2.88 9.41 9.52
N LEU A 16 -4.09 9.24 8.96
CA LEU A 16 -4.64 10.15 7.93
C LEU A 16 -5.10 11.48 8.51
N GLU A 17 -5.66 11.49 9.73
CA GLU A 17 -6.10 12.72 10.40
C GLU A 17 -4.93 13.56 10.92
N ASN A 18 -3.85 12.90 11.32
CA ASN A 18 -2.64 13.54 11.84
C ASN A 18 -1.37 12.89 11.27
N PRO A 19 -1.10 13.06 9.96
CA PRO A 19 0.13 12.57 9.37
C PRO A 19 1.32 13.30 10.01
N GLY A 20 2.30 12.53 10.48
CA GLY A 20 3.53 13.07 11.06
C GLY A 20 4.21 14.06 10.12
N LYS A 21 4.87 15.09 10.67
CA LYS A 21 5.49 16.19 9.90
C LYS A 21 6.57 15.72 8.92
N GLU A 22 7.10 14.52 9.14
CA GLU A 22 8.07 13.87 8.28
C GLU A 22 7.44 13.24 7.04
N VAL A 23 6.13 13.00 7.00
CA VAL A 23 5.44 12.43 5.84
C VAL A 23 5.26 13.52 4.78
N ASN A 24 5.66 13.23 3.55
CA ASN A 24 5.51 14.15 2.43
C ASN A 24 4.31 13.75 1.56
N SER A 25 4.19 12.45 1.30
CA SER A 25 3.26 11.88 0.33
C SER A 25 2.31 10.89 0.99
N ILE A 26 1.02 11.03 0.74
CA ILE A 26 -0.03 10.24 1.38
C ILE A 26 -0.91 9.61 0.32
N LEU A 27 -0.98 8.27 0.35
CA LEU A 27 -1.91 7.47 -0.43
C LEU A 27 -3.03 6.95 0.47
N ASN A 28 -4.19 7.58 0.39
CA ASN A 28 -5.41 7.08 1.03
C ASN A 28 -6.10 6.07 0.11
N VAL A 29 -6.23 4.83 0.56
CA VAL A 29 -6.87 3.77 -0.21
C VAL A 29 -8.25 3.35 0.30
N ALA A 30 -8.78 4.04 1.31
CA ALA A 30 -10.12 3.75 1.82
C ALA A 30 -11.19 4.55 1.06
N GLU A 31 -12.14 3.85 0.44
CA GLU A 31 -13.26 4.46 -0.28
C GLU A 31 -14.05 5.43 0.61
N GLU A 32 -14.37 4.99 1.83
CA GLU A 32 -15.23 5.69 2.79
C GLU A 32 -14.54 6.80 3.59
N VAL A 33 -13.22 6.91 3.52
CA VAL A 33 -12.46 7.90 4.32
C VAL A 33 -12.13 9.09 3.45
N GLU A 34 -12.61 10.27 3.83
CA GLU A 34 -12.23 11.55 3.24
C GLU A 34 -11.51 12.41 4.27
N VAL A 35 -10.33 12.89 3.91
CA VAL A 35 -9.52 13.80 4.72
C VAL A 35 -8.97 14.93 3.84
N ASN A 36 -8.81 16.11 4.41
CA ASN A 36 -8.21 17.25 3.72
C ASN A 36 -6.81 17.50 4.26
N LEU A 37 -5.79 17.29 3.42
CA LEU A 37 -4.38 17.36 3.80
C LEU A 37 -3.62 18.31 2.86
N PRO A 38 -3.90 19.62 2.89
CA PRO A 38 -3.41 20.59 1.90
C PRO A 38 -1.88 20.78 1.90
N ASN A 39 -1.21 20.38 2.98
CA ASN A 39 0.24 20.47 3.12
C ASN A 39 1.00 19.20 2.71
N HIS A 40 0.31 18.21 2.15
CA HIS A 40 0.88 16.93 1.73
C HIS A 40 0.55 16.67 0.26
N ASN A 41 1.42 15.91 -0.41
CA ASN A 41 1.09 15.32 -1.70
C ASN A 41 0.06 14.20 -1.48
N TYR A 42 -1.21 14.58 -1.43
CA TYR A 42 -2.32 13.68 -1.15
C TYR A 42 -2.89 13.08 -2.44
N TYR A 43 -3.05 11.77 -2.45
CA TYR A 43 -3.73 11.04 -3.51
C TYR A 43 -4.69 9.99 -2.94
N LYS A 44 -5.82 9.81 -3.62
CA LYS A 44 -6.85 8.85 -3.20
C LYS A 44 -7.11 7.81 -4.29
N ILE A 45 -7.02 6.54 -3.90
CA ILE A 45 -7.45 5.40 -4.72
C ILE A 45 -8.54 4.66 -3.94
N PRO A 46 -9.83 4.91 -4.22
CA PRO A 46 -10.90 4.33 -3.42
C PRO A 46 -10.97 2.80 -3.60
N LEU A 47 -10.70 2.06 -2.52
CA LEU A 47 -10.89 0.61 -2.45
C LEU A 47 -11.94 0.28 -1.39
N ARG A 48 -12.89 -0.58 -1.76
CA ARG A 48 -13.85 -1.18 -0.83
C ARG A 48 -13.15 -2.21 0.05
N ASP A 49 -13.53 -2.26 1.33
CA ASP A 49 -12.96 -3.25 2.25
C ASP A 49 -13.53 -4.65 2.00
N GLY A 50 -12.73 -5.67 2.26
CA GLY A 50 -13.15 -7.07 2.17
C GLY A 50 -13.40 -7.62 0.75
N VAL A 51 -13.14 -6.85 -0.32
CA VAL A 51 -13.29 -7.30 -1.71
C VAL A 51 -11.96 -7.25 -2.47
N PRO A 52 -11.69 -8.17 -3.41
CA PRO A 52 -10.43 -8.19 -4.17
C PRO A 52 -10.09 -6.85 -4.82
N ILE A 53 -8.80 -6.50 -4.79
CA ILE A 53 -8.30 -5.28 -5.41
C ILE A 53 -8.23 -5.48 -6.94
N PRO A 54 -8.84 -4.61 -7.76
CA PRO A 54 -8.67 -4.63 -9.21
C PRO A 54 -7.19 -4.45 -9.60
N VAL A 55 -6.72 -5.20 -10.59
CA VAL A 55 -5.30 -5.19 -11.03
C VAL A 55 -4.84 -3.78 -11.40
N GLU A 56 -5.72 -3.02 -12.03
CA GLU A 56 -5.48 -1.66 -12.51
C GLU A 56 -5.33 -0.69 -11.34
N LYS A 57 -6.07 -0.89 -10.25
CA LYS A 57 -5.93 -0.10 -9.01
C LYS A 57 -4.67 -0.48 -8.23
N MET A 58 -4.31 -1.76 -8.22
CA MET A 58 -3.04 -2.21 -7.65
C MET A 58 -1.87 -1.57 -8.42
N LYS A 59 -1.92 -1.60 -9.75
CA LYS A 59 -0.92 -0.98 -10.62
C LYS A 59 -0.78 0.51 -10.34
N GLU A 60 -1.88 1.24 -10.38
CA GLU A 60 -1.95 2.68 -10.10
C GLU A 60 -1.30 3.02 -8.75
N ALA A 61 -1.61 2.24 -7.71
CA ALA A 61 -1.03 2.45 -6.38
C ALA A 61 0.48 2.16 -6.32
N VAL A 62 0.93 1.07 -6.96
CA VAL A 62 2.35 0.69 -6.99
C VAL A 62 3.18 1.75 -7.74
N GLU A 63 2.72 2.17 -8.91
CA GLU A 63 3.37 3.23 -9.71
C GLU A 63 3.42 4.55 -8.93
N TRP A 64 2.33 4.89 -8.24
CA TRP A 64 2.28 6.07 -7.41
C TRP A 64 3.30 6.00 -6.26
N ILE A 65 3.43 4.86 -5.57
CA ILE A 65 4.43 4.69 -4.50
C ILE A 65 5.84 4.80 -5.08
N GLN A 66 6.14 4.10 -6.18
CA GLN A 66 7.46 4.11 -6.83
C GLN A 66 7.90 5.54 -7.22
N LYS A 67 6.96 6.35 -7.74
CA LYS A 67 7.22 7.73 -8.12
C LYS A 67 7.69 8.59 -6.94
N HIS A 68 7.08 8.45 -5.76
CA HIS A 68 7.32 9.34 -4.62
C HIS A 68 8.42 8.82 -3.67
N ILE A 69 8.47 7.50 -3.42
CA ILE A 69 9.36 6.91 -2.42
C ILE A 69 10.86 7.11 -2.69
N SER A 70 11.23 7.44 -3.94
CA SER A 70 12.62 7.70 -4.33
C SER A 70 13.25 8.85 -3.52
N SER A 71 12.48 9.88 -3.17
CA SER A 71 12.94 11.07 -2.45
C SER A 71 12.07 11.46 -1.25
N GLU A 72 10.89 10.87 -1.09
CA GLU A 72 9.88 11.31 -0.13
C GLU A 72 9.49 10.20 0.84
N LYS A 73 9.06 10.56 2.05
CA LYS A 73 8.42 9.61 2.97
C LYS A 73 6.95 9.45 2.61
N VAL A 74 6.60 8.23 2.26
CA VAL A 74 5.26 7.82 1.80
C VAL A 74 4.50 7.13 2.92
N LEU A 75 3.26 7.57 3.16
CA LEU A 75 2.27 6.90 3.98
C LEU A 75 1.20 6.27 3.09
N VAL A 76 0.98 4.97 3.21
CA VAL A 76 -0.17 4.29 2.62
C VAL A 76 -1.13 3.92 3.75
N ALA A 77 -2.35 4.43 3.69
CA ALA A 77 -3.32 4.24 4.76
C ALA A 77 -4.72 3.88 4.24
N CYS A 78 -5.44 3.12 5.06
CA CYS A 78 -6.87 2.88 4.89
C CYS A 78 -7.57 3.15 6.22
N HIS A 79 -8.78 2.63 6.45
CA HIS A 79 -9.49 2.85 7.70
C HIS A 79 -8.75 2.27 8.92
N TYR A 80 -8.40 0.97 8.87
CA TYR A 80 -7.83 0.26 10.02
C TYR A 80 -6.32 0.01 9.92
N GLY A 81 -5.72 0.26 8.76
CA GLY A 81 -4.32 -0.08 8.52
C GLY A 81 -4.04 -1.58 8.59
N VAL A 82 -5.01 -2.42 8.21
CA VAL A 82 -4.95 -3.88 8.36
C VAL A 82 -5.04 -4.59 7.01
N GLY A 83 -6.08 -4.28 6.21
CA GLY A 83 -6.37 -4.97 4.95
C GLY A 83 -5.88 -4.24 3.73
N ARG A 84 -6.63 -3.22 3.29
CA ARG A 84 -6.36 -2.49 2.03
C ARG A 84 -4.95 -1.91 1.95
N SER A 85 -4.52 -1.12 2.94
CA SER A 85 -3.17 -0.51 2.92
C SER A 85 -2.05 -1.53 3.01
N ALA A 86 -2.21 -2.60 3.82
CA ALA A 86 -1.26 -3.71 3.86
C ALA A 86 -1.14 -4.40 2.51
N SER A 87 -2.27 -4.61 1.83
CA SER A 87 -2.30 -5.25 0.52
C SER A 87 -1.54 -4.46 -0.54
N ILE A 88 -1.70 -3.14 -0.53
CA ILE A 88 -1.00 -2.23 -1.46
C ILE A 88 0.50 -2.23 -1.19
N ILE A 89 0.91 -2.20 0.08
CA ILE A 89 2.33 -2.28 0.44
C ILE A 89 2.93 -3.62 0.04
N ILE A 90 2.23 -4.74 0.24
CA ILE A 90 2.69 -6.06 -0.21
C ILE A 90 2.83 -6.08 -1.74
N GLY A 91 1.85 -5.54 -2.47
CA GLY A 91 1.94 -5.40 -3.92
C GLY A 91 3.15 -4.58 -4.39
N TYR A 92 3.45 -3.48 -3.69
CA TYR A 92 4.65 -2.68 -3.94
C TYR A 92 5.94 -3.45 -3.63
N LEU A 93 6.03 -4.16 -2.50
CA LEU A 93 7.21 -4.96 -2.17
C LEU A 93 7.45 -6.04 -3.23
N CYS A 94 6.40 -6.70 -3.71
CA CYS A 94 6.49 -7.67 -4.80
C CYS A 94 7.00 -7.03 -6.10
N SER A 95 6.57 -5.79 -6.42
CA SER A 95 7.03 -5.11 -7.64
C SER A 95 8.51 -4.72 -7.61
N ILE A 96 9.13 -4.66 -6.42
CA ILE A 96 10.57 -4.43 -6.25
C ILE A 96 11.36 -5.72 -5.99
N GLY A 97 10.74 -6.89 -6.18
CA GLY A 97 11.43 -8.18 -6.24
C GLY A 97 11.18 -9.14 -5.08
N PHE A 98 10.32 -8.81 -4.11
CA PHE A 98 9.96 -9.75 -3.05
C PHE A 98 9.04 -10.85 -3.58
N GLY A 99 9.18 -12.06 -3.05
CA GLY A 99 8.12 -13.08 -3.19
C GLY A 99 6.87 -12.68 -2.38
N TYR A 100 5.69 -13.13 -2.79
CA TYR A 100 4.44 -12.78 -2.08
C TYR A 100 4.49 -13.14 -0.58
N ASN A 101 4.86 -14.40 -0.26
CA ASN A 101 4.95 -14.86 1.13
C ASN A 101 6.06 -14.13 1.90
N GLU A 102 7.16 -13.78 1.23
CA GLU A 102 8.24 -13.00 1.82
C GLU A 102 7.76 -11.59 2.20
N ALA A 103 7.10 -10.90 1.27
CA ALA A 103 6.53 -9.57 1.49
C ALA A 103 5.47 -9.59 2.62
N LEU A 104 4.57 -10.57 2.60
CA LEU A 104 3.56 -10.73 3.66
C LEU A 104 4.21 -10.94 5.03
N ASN A 105 5.17 -11.86 5.13
CA ASN A 105 5.87 -12.14 6.38
C ASN A 105 6.67 -10.93 6.86
N PHE A 106 7.32 -10.21 5.95
CA PHE A 106 8.07 -8.99 6.25
C PHE A 106 7.15 -7.90 6.82
N VAL A 107 6.03 -7.62 6.16
CA VAL A 107 5.05 -6.63 6.65
C VAL A 107 4.46 -7.07 7.99
N SER A 108 4.11 -8.35 8.13
CA SER A 108 3.55 -8.90 9.38
C SER A 108 4.51 -8.84 10.55
N SER A 109 5.83 -9.01 10.30
CA SER A 109 6.86 -8.89 11.33
C SER A 109 6.99 -7.47 11.88
N LYS A 110 6.65 -6.46 11.07
CA LYS A 110 6.72 -5.03 11.45
C LYS A 110 5.41 -4.50 12.00
N ARG A 111 4.28 -4.93 11.42
CA ARG A 111 2.93 -4.61 11.87
C ARG A 111 2.16 -5.89 12.14
N PRO A 112 2.19 -6.41 13.38
CA PRO A 112 1.40 -7.56 13.76
C PRO A 112 -0.10 -7.32 13.51
N GLY A 113 -0.80 -8.33 13.02
CA GLY A 113 -2.24 -8.28 12.79
C GLY A 113 -2.68 -7.72 11.44
N VAL A 114 -1.75 -7.47 10.50
CA VAL A 114 -2.14 -7.26 9.10
C VAL A 114 -2.89 -8.47 8.56
N ASN A 115 -3.91 -8.22 7.76
CA ASN A 115 -4.74 -9.25 7.15
C ASN A 115 -5.10 -8.78 5.74
N PRO A 116 -4.27 -9.08 4.74
CA PRO A 116 -4.45 -8.57 3.39
C PRO A 116 -5.81 -8.98 2.80
N ILE A 117 -6.24 -8.20 1.82
CA ILE A 117 -7.53 -8.37 1.15
C ILE A 117 -7.57 -9.73 0.42
N PRO A 118 -8.73 -10.41 0.36
CA PRO A 118 -8.87 -11.67 -0.34
C PRO A 118 -8.38 -11.61 -1.80
N GLY A 119 -7.71 -12.67 -2.26
CA GLY A 119 -7.24 -12.80 -3.65
C GLY A 119 -6.04 -11.90 -4.00
N LEU A 120 -5.37 -11.29 -3.01
CA LEU A 120 -4.24 -10.40 -3.26
C LEU A 120 -3.11 -11.06 -4.08
N GLU A 121 -2.74 -12.30 -3.76
CA GLU A 121 -1.68 -13.01 -4.48
C GLU A 121 -2.03 -13.18 -5.96
N ASP A 122 -3.28 -13.51 -6.28
CA ASP A 122 -3.75 -13.63 -7.66
C ASP A 122 -3.74 -12.28 -8.38
N THR A 123 -4.15 -11.20 -7.70
CA THR A 123 -4.03 -9.84 -8.24
C THR A 123 -2.59 -9.49 -8.58
N ILE A 124 -1.63 -9.82 -7.70
CA ILE A 124 -0.20 -9.57 -7.93
C ILE A 124 0.34 -10.42 -9.08
N LYS A 125 0.00 -11.71 -9.14
CA LYS A 125 0.38 -12.60 -10.27
C LYS A 125 -0.12 -12.06 -11.60
N ARG A 126 -1.39 -11.62 -11.66
CA ARG A 126 -1.99 -11.02 -12.86
C ARG A 126 -1.31 -9.71 -13.27
N LEU A 127 -0.91 -8.89 -12.30
CA LEU A 127 -0.13 -7.68 -12.56
C LEU A 127 1.20 -8.02 -13.24
N ASN A 128 1.98 -8.94 -12.65
CA ASN A 128 3.30 -9.34 -13.16
C ASN A 128 3.22 -10.00 -14.55
N HIS A 129 2.16 -10.79 -14.81
CA HIS A 129 1.91 -11.36 -16.14
C HIS A 129 1.64 -10.29 -17.20
N LYS A 130 0.91 -9.22 -16.88
CA LYS A 130 0.65 -8.10 -17.79
C LYS A 130 1.91 -7.28 -18.10
N GLU A 131 2.90 -7.29 -17.22
CA GLU A 131 4.14 -6.52 -17.37
C GLU A 131 5.31 -7.32 -17.97
N GLY A 132 5.12 -8.61 -18.27
CA GLY A 132 6.17 -9.47 -18.86
C GLY A 132 7.30 -9.85 -17.89
N ASN A 133 7.20 -9.48 -16.61
CA ASN A 133 8.17 -9.81 -15.57
C ASN A 133 7.79 -11.11 -14.85
N ILE A 134 8.30 -12.25 -15.33
CA ILE A 134 8.16 -13.53 -14.64
C ILE A 134 9.23 -13.63 -13.54
N LYS A 135 8.91 -13.17 -12.32
CA LYS A 135 9.48 -13.72 -11.07
C LYS A 135 8.47 -13.57 -9.92
N CYS A 136 7.53 -14.50 -9.84
CA CYS A 136 6.77 -14.82 -8.63
C CYS A 136 6.43 -16.31 -8.71
N THR A 137 7.42 -17.17 -8.41
CA THR A 137 7.27 -18.60 -8.15
C THR A 137 7.87 -18.91 -6.80
#